data_AF-A0A380NWS9-F1
#
_entry.id   AF-A0A380NWS9-F1
#
_cell.length_a   1.000
_cell.length_b   1.000
_cell.length_c   1.000
_cell.angle_alpha   90.00
_cell.angle_beta   90.00
_cell.angle_gamma   90.00
#
_symmetry.space_group_name_H-M   'P 1'
#
loop_
_entity.id
_entity.type
_entity.pdbx_description
1 polymer ?
#
loop_
_entity_poly.entity_id
_entity_poly.type
_entity_poly.pdbx_seq_one_letter_code
_entity_poly.pdbx_strand_id
1 'polypeptide(L)'
;MGGALTVPGNVTPYTEANINQDPEAADYVYKHAKHLVMVGLDVTMQTLLTKKETQEWRDLGTEKGRVFADIFDYYIEAYDRLDIDKRGAALHDPLAVGVAVDPKLVTLLPINMMVTHEDGRTIGDPERALDPVKTDFAAVEVDTADYLDRFMNYTNQILG
;
A
#
# COMPACT_ATOMS: atom_id res chain seq x y z
N MET A 1 1.19 6.25 -0.42
CA MET A 1 0.31 5.08 -0.33
C MET A 1 -1.12 5.60 -0.43
N GLY A 2 -1.93 5.02 -1.30
CA GLY A 2 -3.35 5.37 -1.40
C GLY A 2 -3.94 5.08 -2.76
N GLY A 3 -5.27 4.97 -2.83
CA GLY A 3 -6.01 4.67 -4.05
C GLY A 3 -6.34 3.19 -4.26
N ALA A 4 -7.26 2.95 -5.18
CA ALA A 4 -7.69 1.64 -5.67
C ALA A 4 -8.12 1.79 -7.14
N LEU A 5 -7.35 1.23 -8.07
CA LEU A 5 -7.59 1.40 -9.51
C LEU A 5 -8.43 0.26 -10.10
N THR A 6 -8.00 -0.98 -9.86
CA THR A 6 -8.57 -2.21 -10.43
C THR A 6 -9.31 -3.07 -9.41
N VAL A 7 -9.29 -2.67 -8.14
CA VAL A 7 -9.91 -3.36 -7.01
C VAL A 7 -10.89 -2.44 -6.27
N PRO A 8 -11.79 -2.99 -5.41
CA PRO A 8 -12.64 -2.16 -4.56
C PRO A 8 -11.86 -1.31 -3.56
N GLY A 9 -12.46 -0.19 -3.16
CA GLY A 9 -11.99 0.63 -2.03
C GLY A 9 -12.21 -0.05 -0.66
N ASN A 10 -11.62 0.54 0.40
CA ASN A 10 -11.76 0.07 1.78
C ASN A 10 -12.63 0.97 2.66
N VAL A 11 -13.05 2.15 2.17
CA VAL A 11 -14.02 3.02 2.85
C VAL A 11 -15.39 2.96 2.16
N THR A 12 -15.40 3.06 0.84
CA THR A 12 -16.56 2.75 -0.01
C THR A 12 -16.14 1.70 -1.03
N PRO A 13 -17.06 1.12 -1.82
CA PRO A 13 -16.68 0.25 -2.93
C PRO A 13 -15.70 0.87 -3.93
N TYR A 14 -15.53 2.20 -3.95
CA TYR A 14 -14.73 2.93 -4.95
C TYR A 14 -13.54 3.71 -4.39
N THR A 15 -13.50 4.02 -3.09
CA THR A 15 -12.46 4.87 -2.49
C THR A 15 -11.66 4.17 -1.41
N GLU A 16 -10.35 4.39 -1.47
CA GLU A 16 -9.41 4.04 -0.41
C GLU A 16 -9.36 5.17 0.64
N ALA A 17 -9.03 4.82 1.88
CA ALA A 17 -9.07 5.70 3.05
C ALA A 17 -8.27 7.00 2.92
N ASN A 18 -7.02 6.98 2.48
CA ASN A 18 -6.22 8.20 2.34
C ASN A 18 -6.79 9.13 1.27
N ILE A 19 -7.26 8.58 0.14
CA ILE A 19 -7.92 9.38 -0.90
C ILE A 19 -9.26 9.92 -0.40
N ASN A 20 -10.01 9.13 0.37
CA ASN A 20 -11.32 9.54 0.90
C ASN A 20 -11.25 10.74 1.84
N GLN A 21 -10.15 10.90 2.58
CA GLN A 21 -10.00 12.00 3.53
C GLN A 21 -9.90 13.37 2.84
N ASP A 22 -9.31 13.43 1.65
CA ASP A 22 -9.20 14.68 0.86
C ASP A 22 -9.07 14.36 -0.65
N PRO A 23 -10.20 14.04 -1.33
CA PRO A 23 -10.20 13.71 -2.75
C PRO A 23 -9.69 14.86 -3.63
N GLU A 24 -9.98 16.11 -3.27
CA GLU A 24 -9.57 17.30 -4.00
C GLU A 24 -8.05 17.51 -3.95
N ALA A 25 -7.44 17.34 -2.77
CA ALA A 25 -5.98 17.39 -2.65
C ALA A 25 -5.32 16.23 -3.40
N ALA A 26 -5.90 15.03 -3.35
CA ALA A 26 -5.40 13.88 -4.10
C ALA A 26 -5.47 14.12 -5.61
N ASP A 27 -6.59 14.62 -6.14
CA ASP A 27 -6.75 14.99 -7.55
C ASP A 27 -5.73 16.04 -7.98
N TYR A 28 -5.51 17.05 -7.14
CA TYR A 28 -4.48 18.07 -7.38
C TYR A 28 -3.10 17.45 -7.52
N VAL A 29 -2.73 16.53 -6.62
CA VAL A 29 -1.44 15.84 -6.66
C VAL A 29 -1.31 14.99 -7.94
N TYR A 30 -2.31 14.19 -8.31
CA TYR A 30 -2.26 13.39 -9.55
C TYR A 30 -2.15 14.24 -10.83
N LYS A 31 -2.72 15.44 -10.84
CA LYS A 31 -2.65 16.33 -12.01
C LYS A 31 -1.34 17.11 -12.13
N HIS A 32 -0.62 17.33 -11.03
CA HIS A 32 0.51 18.26 -11.01
C HIS A 32 1.85 17.62 -10.60
N ALA A 33 1.84 16.47 -9.95
CA ALA A 33 3.05 15.74 -9.66
C ALA A 33 3.73 15.25 -10.95
N LYS A 34 5.05 15.07 -10.88
CA LYS A 34 5.84 14.50 -11.98
C LYS A 34 6.47 13.21 -11.48
N HIS A 35 6.25 12.11 -12.20
CA HIS A 35 6.72 10.78 -11.82
C HIS A 35 6.08 10.28 -10.52
N LEU A 36 4.76 10.39 -10.43
CA LEU A 36 4.01 9.89 -9.28
C LEU A 36 3.79 8.38 -9.40
N VAL A 37 4.06 7.64 -8.33
CA VAL A 37 3.72 6.21 -8.23
C VAL A 37 2.58 6.02 -7.23
N MET A 38 1.42 5.58 -7.70
CA MET A 38 0.32 5.12 -6.87
C MET A 38 0.63 3.71 -6.36
N VAL A 39 0.86 3.58 -5.06
CA VAL A 39 0.90 2.31 -4.35
C VAL A 39 -0.42 2.19 -3.59
N GLY A 40 -1.40 1.58 -4.24
CA GLY A 40 -2.77 1.45 -3.77
C GLY A 40 -3.16 0.02 -3.36
N LEU A 41 -4.45 -0.16 -3.06
CA LEU A 41 -5.02 -1.43 -2.60
C LEU A 41 -4.78 -2.58 -3.58
N ASP A 42 -4.63 -2.27 -4.87
CA ASP A 42 -4.28 -3.19 -5.95
C ASP A 42 -3.10 -4.10 -5.58
N VAL A 43 -2.07 -3.55 -4.91
CA VAL A 43 -0.86 -4.28 -4.52
C VAL A 43 -0.74 -4.45 -3.02
N THR A 44 -1.17 -3.48 -2.21
CA THR A 44 -0.91 -3.53 -0.77
C THR A 44 -1.68 -4.63 -0.06
N MET A 45 -2.87 -4.99 -0.54
CA MET A 45 -3.67 -6.08 0.04
C MET A 45 -3.06 -7.46 -0.21
N GLN A 46 -2.06 -7.56 -1.09
CA GLN A 46 -1.34 -8.81 -1.37
C GLN A 46 -0.18 -9.04 -0.38
N THR A 47 0.36 -7.99 0.22
CA THR A 47 1.51 -8.05 1.14
C THR A 47 1.04 -8.19 2.59
N LEU A 48 0.74 -9.42 3.02
CA LEU A 48 0.24 -9.69 4.37
C LEU A 48 1.38 -10.02 5.34
N LEU A 49 1.37 -9.36 6.51
CA LEU A 49 2.14 -9.76 7.68
C LEU A 49 1.25 -10.61 8.60
N THR A 50 1.78 -11.73 9.10
CA THR A 50 1.03 -12.66 9.94
C THR A 50 1.64 -12.78 11.34
N LYS A 51 0.97 -13.53 12.23
CA LYS A 51 1.49 -13.86 13.56
C LYS A 51 2.81 -14.66 13.52
N LYS A 52 3.15 -15.28 12.39
CA LYS A 52 4.43 -15.96 12.21
C LYS A 52 5.58 -14.94 12.25
N GLU A 53 5.46 -13.85 11.49
CA GLU A 53 6.48 -12.82 11.41
C GLU A 53 6.61 -12.05 12.74
N THR A 54 5.49 -11.78 13.42
CA THR A 54 5.55 -11.13 14.74
C THR A 54 6.17 -12.04 15.81
N GLN A 55 6.00 -13.37 15.71
CA GLN A 55 6.70 -14.31 16.57
C GLN A 55 8.21 -14.31 16.32
N GLU A 56 8.65 -14.23 15.06
CA GLU A 56 10.09 -14.10 14.74
C GLU A 56 10.71 -12.87 15.41
N TRP A 57 10.00 -11.74 15.47
CA TRP A 57 10.47 -10.55 16.20
C TRP A 57 10.50 -10.72 17.72
N ARG A 58 9.58 -11.50 18.30
CA ARG A 58 9.61 -11.84 19.72
C ARG A 58 10.80 -12.73 20.07
N ASP A 59 11.12 -13.67 19.19
CA ASP A 59 12.20 -14.63 19.38
C ASP A 59 13.60 -13.98 19.35
N LEU A 60 13.72 -12.74 18.86
CA LEU A 60 14.95 -11.93 18.99
C LEU A 60 15.31 -11.62 20.46
N GLY A 61 14.35 -11.72 21.39
CA GLY A 61 14.60 -11.53 22.82
C GLY A 61 14.88 -10.07 23.24
N THR A 62 14.63 -9.10 22.36
CA THR A 62 14.82 -7.67 22.65
C THR A 62 13.52 -6.98 23.04
N GLU A 63 13.63 -5.88 23.80
CA GLU A 63 12.45 -5.06 24.12
C GLU A 63 11.81 -4.47 22.86
N LYS A 64 12.63 -4.02 21.90
CA LYS A 64 12.16 -3.48 20.63
C LYS A 64 11.37 -4.52 19.83
N GLY A 65 11.90 -5.75 19.72
CA GLY A 65 11.24 -6.86 19.03
C GLY A 65 9.87 -7.15 19.63
N ARG A 66 9.79 -7.24 20.97
CA ARG A 66 8.53 -7.45 21.68
C ARG A 66 7.52 -6.33 21.44
N VAL A 67 7.91 -5.07 21.59
CA VAL A 67 7.01 -3.91 21.44
C VAL A 67 6.52 -3.79 20.00
N PHE A 68 7.39 -4.02 19.01
CA PHE A 68 7.00 -3.95 17.60
C PHE A 68 6.04 -5.08 17.22
N ALA A 69 6.27 -6.29 17.74
CA ALA A 69 5.34 -7.40 17.62
C ALA A 69 3.98 -7.08 18.25
N ASP A 70 3.92 -6.44 19.44
CA ASP A 70 2.66 -6.06 20.09
C ASP A 70 1.83 -5.09 19.22
N ILE A 71 2.48 -4.12 18.55
CA ILE A 71 1.81 -3.17 17.66
C ILE A 71 1.16 -3.89 16.46
N PHE A 72 1.91 -4.76 15.80
CA PHE A 72 1.40 -5.50 14.64
C PHE A 72 0.37 -6.55 15.03
N ASP A 73 0.53 -7.18 16.19
CA ASP A 73 -0.44 -8.14 16.71
C ASP A 73 -1.79 -7.50 16.95
N TYR A 74 -1.82 -6.28 17.49
CA TYR A 74 -3.04 -5.49 17.62
C TYR A 74 -3.68 -5.19 16.26
N TYR A 75 -2.86 -4.85 15.25
CA TYR A 75 -3.34 -4.53 13.90
C TYR A 75 -3.91 -5.78 13.18
N ILE A 76 -3.24 -6.93 13.31
CA ILE A 76 -3.72 -8.23 12.81
C ILE A 76 -5.06 -8.61 13.46
N GLU A 77 -5.19 -8.42 14.77
CA GLU A 77 -6.45 -8.70 15.48
C GLU A 77 -7.58 -7.76 15.07
N ALA A 78 -7.27 -6.50 14.74
CA ALA A 78 -8.24 -5.57 14.19
C ALA A 78 -8.74 -6.02 12.80
N TYR A 79 -7.84 -6.53 11.94
CA TYR A 79 -8.19 -7.09 10.63
C TYR A 79 -9.17 -8.26 10.72
N ASP A 80 -8.89 -9.20 11.62
CA ASP A 80 -9.78 -10.36 11.86
C ASP A 80 -11.14 -9.90 12.40
N ARG A 81 -11.15 -9.05 13.43
CA ARG A 81 -12.40 -8.53 14.03
C ARG A 81 -13.29 -7.74 13.07
N LEU A 82 -12.68 -7.04 12.11
CA LEU A 82 -13.39 -6.27 11.09
C LEU A 82 -13.71 -7.09 9.83
N ASP A 83 -13.40 -8.39 9.83
CA ASP A 83 -13.59 -9.33 8.71
C ASP A 83 -12.91 -8.84 7.41
N ILE A 84 -11.77 -8.15 7.53
CA ILE A 84 -10.98 -7.65 6.39
C ILE A 84 -10.15 -8.79 5.78
N ASP A 85 -9.32 -9.44 6.60
CA ASP A 85 -8.60 -10.65 6.24
C ASP A 85 -8.24 -11.43 7.51
N LYS A 86 -8.49 -12.74 7.52
CA LYS A 86 -8.23 -13.62 8.68
C LYS A 86 -6.81 -14.18 8.72
N ARG A 87 -6.03 -13.98 7.64
CA ARG A 87 -4.67 -14.52 7.52
C ARG A 87 -3.63 -13.60 8.14
N GLY A 88 -3.86 -12.30 8.17
CA GLY A 88 -2.91 -11.29 8.60
C GLY A 88 -3.36 -9.87 8.27
N ALA A 89 -2.44 -8.91 8.37
CA ALA A 89 -2.70 -7.51 8.04
C ALA A 89 -1.81 -7.01 6.90
N ALA A 90 -2.35 -6.14 6.06
CA ALA A 90 -1.64 -5.60 4.90
C ALA A 90 -0.55 -4.59 5.30
N LEU A 91 0.62 -4.71 4.68
CA LEU A 91 1.76 -3.78 4.81
C LEU A 91 1.63 -2.58 3.86
N HIS A 92 0.54 -1.84 3.99
CA HIS A 92 0.19 -0.69 3.15
C HIS A 92 1.32 0.33 2.95
N ASP A 93 1.65 1.08 4.01
CA ASP A 93 2.61 2.17 3.94
C ASP A 93 4.06 1.65 3.80
N PRO A 94 4.46 0.56 4.48
CA PRO A 94 5.77 -0.03 4.26
C PRO A 94 6.03 -0.41 2.80
N LEU A 95 5.02 -0.91 2.06
CA LEU A 95 5.20 -1.24 0.65
C LEU A 95 5.48 0.02 -0.18
N ALA A 96 4.82 1.13 0.11
CA ALA A 96 5.10 2.39 -0.58
C ALA A 96 6.53 2.89 -0.36
N VAL A 97 7.08 2.71 0.85
CA VAL A 97 8.49 2.99 1.14
C VAL A 97 9.41 2.03 0.38
N GLY A 98 9.08 0.73 0.36
CA GLY A 98 9.81 -0.27 -0.42
C GLY A 98 9.89 0.10 -1.90
N VAL A 99 8.76 0.45 -2.51
CA VAL A 99 8.68 0.88 -3.92
C VAL A 99 9.45 2.17 -4.18
N ALA A 100 9.48 3.11 -3.21
CA ALA A 100 10.28 4.32 -3.34
C ALA A 100 11.79 4.04 -3.34
N VAL A 101 12.24 3.00 -2.63
CA VAL A 101 13.64 2.54 -2.61
C VAL A 101 13.98 1.73 -3.85
N ASP A 102 13.11 0.77 -4.23
CA ASP A 102 13.28 -0.08 -5.40
C ASP A 102 11.94 -0.25 -6.15
N PRO A 103 11.70 0.54 -7.21
CA PRO A 103 10.47 0.45 -7.99
C PRO A 103 10.27 -0.91 -8.68
N LYS A 104 11.30 -1.77 -8.77
CA LYS A 104 11.19 -3.10 -9.40
C LYS A 104 10.42 -4.11 -8.54
N LEU A 105 10.10 -3.77 -7.29
CA LEU A 105 9.23 -4.58 -6.43
C LEU A 105 7.81 -4.71 -6.98
N VAL A 106 7.41 -3.81 -7.89
CA VAL A 106 6.07 -3.76 -8.47
C VAL A 106 6.09 -3.68 -9.99
N THR A 107 5.04 -4.19 -10.62
CA THR A 107 4.73 -3.88 -12.02
C THR A 107 4.00 -2.54 -12.06
N LEU A 108 4.56 -1.57 -12.79
CA LEU A 108 3.99 -0.24 -12.97
C LEU A 108 3.23 -0.14 -14.30
N LEU A 109 1.96 0.26 -14.22
CA LEU A 109 1.13 0.67 -15.35
C LEU A 109 1.29 2.19 -15.57
N PRO A 110 1.87 2.66 -16.69
CA PRO A 110 1.89 4.09 -17.02
C PRO A 110 0.49 4.59 -17.36
N ILE A 111 -0.03 5.54 -16.58
CA ILE A 111 -1.39 6.07 -16.73
C ILE A 111 -1.45 7.47 -16.14
N ASN A 112 -1.98 8.45 -16.88
CA ASN A 112 -2.27 9.75 -16.30
C ASN A 112 -3.52 9.59 -15.42
N MET A 113 -3.43 9.92 -14.15
CA MET A 113 -4.44 9.62 -13.14
C MET A 113 -5.24 10.87 -12.76
N MET A 114 -6.43 10.67 -12.20
CA MET A 114 -7.22 11.69 -11.53
C MET A 114 -7.99 11.07 -10.36
N VAL A 115 -8.61 11.91 -9.54
CA VAL A 115 -9.59 11.49 -8.54
C VAL A 115 -10.94 12.11 -8.87
N THR A 116 -12.00 11.30 -8.86
CA THR A 116 -13.37 11.79 -8.98
C THR A 116 -13.81 12.44 -7.67
N HIS A 117 -14.35 13.66 -7.75
CA HIS A 117 -14.72 14.42 -6.55
C HIS A 117 -16.04 13.94 -5.92
N GLU A 118 -16.87 13.20 -6.66
CA GLU A 118 -18.16 12.71 -6.17
C GLU A 118 -18.05 11.49 -5.24
N ASP A 119 -17.13 10.57 -5.53
CA ASP A 119 -16.99 9.30 -4.84
C ASP A 119 -15.55 8.96 -4.42
N GLY A 120 -14.57 9.84 -4.69
CA GLY A 120 -13.17 9.68 -4.27
C GLY A 120 -12.40 8.60 -5.02
N ARG A 121 -12.89 8.15 -6.18
CA ARG A 121 -12.26 7.07 -6.93
C ARG A 121 -11.00 7.54 -7.65
N THR A 122 -9.91 6.81 -7.48
CA THR A 122 -8.70 6.93 -8.32
C THR A 122 -8.91 6.24 -9.65
N ILE A 123 -8.82 6.98 -10.75
CA ILE A 123 -9.05 6.47 -12.11
C ILE A 123 -8.10 7.13 -13.11
N GLY A 124 -7.96 6.56 -14.31
CA GLY A 124 -7.31 7.23 -15.42
C GLY A 124 -8.04 8.51 -15.81
N ASP A 125 -7.28 9.59 -16.01
CA ASP A 125 -7.77 10.87 -16.49
C ASP A 125 -8.19 10.75 -17.97
N PRO A 126 -9.50 10.87 -18.29
CA PRO A 126 -9.98 10.72 -19.66
C PRO A 126 -9.48 11.83 -20.59
N GLU A 127 -9.19 13.03 -20.07
CA GLU A 127 -8.68 14.14 -20.87
C GLU A 127 -7.20 13.93 -21.25
N ARG A 128 -6.46 13.22 -20.40
CA ARG A 128 -5.02 12.88 -20.61
C ARG A 128 -4.80 11.42 -21.02
N ALA A 129 -5.86 10.69 -21.38
CA ALA A 129 -5.79 9.27 -21.70
C ALA A 129 -4.95 8.99 -22.96
N LEU A 130 -5.11 9.82 -23.99
CA LEU A 130 -4.41 9.68 -25.27
C LEU A 130 -3.07 10.43 -25.33
N ASP A 131 -2.69 11.15 -24.26
CA ASP A 131 -1.39 11.80 -24.20
C ASP A 131 -0.28 10.71 -24.22
N PRO A 132 0.66 10.74 -25.18
CA PRO A 132 1.76 9.77 -25.20
C PRO A 132 2.69 9.89 -23.99
N VAL A 133 2.70 11.04 -23.31
CA VAL A 133 3.48 11.26 -22.08
C VAL A 133 2.63 10.89 -20.87
N LYS A 134 3.12 9.93 -20.08
CA LYS A 134 2.51 9.54 -18.81
C LYS A 134 3.34 10.08 -17.64
N THR A 135 2.69 10.84 -16.75
CA THR A 135 3.34 11.41 -15.56
C THR A 135 3.15 10.56 -14.32
N ASP A 136 2.14 9.69 -14.33
CA ASP A 136 1.75 8.86 -13.19
C ASP A 136 1.83 7.38 -13.57
N PHE A 137 2.02 6.56 -12.54
CA PHE A 137 2.23 5.14 -12.64
C PHE A 137 1.43 4.45 -11.53
N ALA A 138 0.56 3.51 -11.88
CA ALA A 138 -0.14 2.69 -10.89
C ALA A 138 0.60 1.37 -10.69
N ALA A 139 0.92 1.03 -9.45
CA ALA A 139 1.39 -0.32 -9.10
C ALA A 139 0.20 -1.29 -9.19
N VAL A 140 0.33 -2.32 -10.03
CA VAL A 140 -0.77 -3.28 -10.31
C VAL A 140 -0.43 -4.72 -9.92
N GLU A 141 0.85 -5.05 -9.79
CA GLU A 141 1.33 -6.33 -9.29
C GLU A 141 2.53 -6.09 -8.38
N VAL A 142 2.77 -7.01 -7.45
CA VAL A 142 3.88 -6.95 -6.49
C VAL A 142 4.50 -8.34 -6.34
N ASP A 143 5.83 -8.41 -6.30
CA ASP A 143 6.53 -9.63 -5.85
C ASP A 143 6.45 -9.69 -4.32
N THR A 144 5.38 -10.32 -3.82
CA THR A 144 5.10 -10.39 -2.39
C THR A 144 6.18 -11.15 -1.62
N ALA A 145 6.76 -12.19 -2.22
CA ALA A 145 7.78 -13.01 -1.57
C ALA A 145 9.08 -12.23 -1.41
N ASP A 146 9.57 -11.59 -2.48
CA ASP A 146 10.78 -10.75 -2.42
C ASP A 146 10.58 -9.56 -1.48
N TYR A 147 9.42 -8.89 -1.56
CA TYR A 147 9.12 -7.77 -0.68
C TYR A 147 9.09 -8.18 0.80
N LEU A 148 8.40 -9.26 1.15
CA LEU A 148 8.29 -9.71 2.55
C LEU A 148 9.64 -10.17 3.11
N ASP A 149 10.45 -10.88 2.31
CA ASP A 149 11.81 -11.27 2.72
C ASP A 149 12.68 -10.04 3.02
N ARG A 150 12.68 -9.04 2.12
CA ARG A 150 13.42 -7.79 2.33
C ARG A 150 12.92 -7.02 3.55
N PHE A 151 11.60 -6.90 3.71
CA PHE A 151 10.99 -6.21 4.85
C PHE A 151 11.37 -6.87 6.18
N MET A 152 11.26 -8.21 6.26
CA MET A 152 11.62 -8.97 7.46
C MET A 152 13.12 -8.89 7.76
N ASN A 153 13.97 -9.05 6.74
CA ASN A 153 15.43 -8.96 6.91
C ASN A 153 15.87 -7.59 7.43
N TYR A 154 15.33 -6.50 6.85
CA TYR A 154 15.64 -5.15 7.32
C TYR A 154 15.11 -4.89 8.73
N THR A 155 13.88 -5.34 9.02
CA THR A 155 13.26 -5.17 10.33
C THR A 155 14.03 -5.94 11.41
N ASN A 156 14.45 -7.18 11.14
CA ASN A 156 15.23 -8.00 12.07
C ASN A 156 16.57 -7.35 12.45
N GLN A 157 17.23 -6.67 11.50
CA GLN A 157 18.48 -5.94 11.77
C GLN A 157 18.29 -4.73 12.70
N ILE A 158 17.10 -4.12 12.70
CA ILE A 158 16.77 -2.97 13.56
C ILE A 158 16.32 -3.41 14.95
N LEU A 159 15.58 -4.53 15.00
CA LEU A 159 14.98 -5.05 16.23
C LEU A 159 15.93 -5.91 17.05
N GLY A 160 16.85 -6.65 16.41
CA GLY A 160 17.92 -7.40 17.08
C GLY A 160 18.96 -6.51 17.73
#